data_AF-A0A949AJG7-F1
#
_entry.id   AF-A0A949AJG7-F1
#
_cell.length_a   1.000
_cell.length_b   1.000
_cell.length_c   1.000
_cell.angle_alpha   90.00
_cell.angle_beta   90.00
_cell.angle_gamma   90.00
#
_symmetry.space_group_name_H-M   'P 1'
#
loop_
_entity.id
_entity.type
_entity.pdbx_description
1 polymer ?
#
loop_
_entity_poly.entity_id
_entity_poly.type
_entity_poly.pdbx_seq_one_letter_code
_entity_poly.pdbx_strand_id
1 'polypeptide(L)'
;MIKPMSKTFFLGSYIGAGVANVLIALIMANSSDYDIFPLLILLVLASSIYVTVVASIMWYRAWLAIQDGHARTTPGKAVGFSFIPLFNLYWAFQLVLGFAKDFNAFIKRHKVKTTELSEQYFLIMTILVVSGILLSRIPYLGPLFSLGMLVMMIILSNNIIDGVDSIVKANLRIEGYEVADKPKIIVPFADKVLGIIAISITGFAILREIVISSSFLFRFGFGFVQFLSFVYWGIIIYLGSLCKHKVLRIVAMSLPAIPVLVSLWRLFFMKY
;
A
#
# COMPACT_ATOMS: atom_id res chain seq x y z
N MET A 1 16.13 14.60 11.54
CA MET A 1 17.11 13.48 11.50
C MET A 1 16.39 12.15 11.23
N ILE A 2 16.86 11.39 10.25
CA ILE A 2 16.27 10.10 9.87
C ILE A 2 16.92 9.01 10.73
N LYS A 3 16.09 8.20 11.41
CA LYS A 3 16.58 7.07 12.20
C LYS A 3 16.94 5.89 11.28
N PRO A 4 17.85 4.99 11.68
CA PRO A 4 18.08 3.71 11.01
C PRO A 4 16.79 2.87 10.91
N MET A 5 16.66 2.09 9.85
CA MET A 5 15.52 1.20 9.62
C MET A 5 15.76 -0.18 10.22
N SER A 6 14.82 -0.67 11.03
CA SER A 6 14.93 -2.01 11.62
C SER A 6 14.63 -3.08 10.57
N LYS A 7 15.66 -3.80 10.11
CA LYS A 7 15.51 -4.95 9.20
C LYS A 7 14.53 -5.98 9.72
N THR A 8 14.67 -6.38 10.99
CA THR A 8 13.83 -7.39 11.62
C THR A 8 12.37 -6.99 11.60
N PHE A 9 12.05 -5.71 11.83
CA PHE A 9 10.68 -5.22 11.78
C PHE A 9 10.09 -5.29 10.38
N PHE A 10 10.78 -4.73 9.37
CA PHE A 10 10.24 -4.66 8.00
C PHE A 10 10.20 -6.03 7.35
N LEU A 11 11.31 -6.77 7.34
CA LEU A 11 11.39 -8.10 6.73
C LEU A 11 10.51 -9.10 7.48
N GLY A 12 10.51 -9.07 8.81
CA GLY A 12 9.64 -9.90 9.64
C GLY A 12 8.16 -9.63 9.39
N SER A 13 7.76 -8.37 9.16
CA SER A 13 6.39 -8.03 8.79
C SER A 13 5.98 -8.60 7.44
N TYR A 14 6.84 -8.50 6.42
CA TYR A 14 6.56 -9.08 5.10
C TYR A 14 6.47 -10.60 5.15
N ILE A 15 7.43 -11.26 5.81
CA ILE A 15 7.46 -12.71 5.96
C ILE A 15 6.24 -13.19 6.74
N GLY A 16 5.98 -12.60 7.92
CA GLY A 16 4.89 -13.01 8.80
C GLY A 16 3.53 -12.90 8.14
N ALA A 17 3.23 -11.76 7.52
CA ALA A 17 1.97 -11.57 6.80
C ALA A 17 1.87 -12.42 5.54
N GLY A 18 2.98 -12.60 4.80
CA GLY A 18 3.04 -13.47 3.63
C GLY A 18 2.72 -14.93 3.99
N VAL A 19 3.37 -15.47 5.02
CA VAL A 19 3.11 -16.82 5.54
C VAL A 19 1.68 -16.95 6.04
N ALA A 20 1.17 -15.98 6.81
CA ALA A 20 -0.21 -15.99 7.30
C ALA A 20 -1.22 -16.05 6.14
N ASN A 21 -1.03 -15.25 5.09
CA ASN A 21 -1.90 -15.24 3.92
C ASN A 21 -1.85 -16.56 3.14
N VAL A 22 -0.68 -17.18 3.00
CA VAL A 22 -0.53 -18.50 2.37
C VAL A 22 -1.25 -19.58 3.18
N LEU A 23 -1.10 -19.59 4.50
CA LEU A 23 -1.79 -20.54 5.38
C LEU A 23 -3.32 -20.39 5.28
N ILE A 24 -3.83 -19.15 5.29
CA ILE A 24 -5.26 -18.90 5.14
C ILE A 24 -5.75 -19.38 3.77
N ALA A 25 -5.01 -19.11 2.69
CA ALA A 25 -5.37 -19.57 1.36
C ALA A 25 -5.40 -21.12 1.27
N LEU A 26 -4.45 -21.81 1.91
CA LEU A 26 -4.45 -23.27 2.00
C LEU A 26 -5.64 -23.81 2.79
N ILE A 27 -6.02 -23.16 3.90
CA ILE A 27 -7.23 -23.53 4.66
C ILE A 27 -8.46 -23.37 3.77
N MET A 28 -8.63 -22.22 3.12
CA MET A 28 -9.75 -21.98 2.20
C MET A 28 -9.82 -23.01 1.06
N ALA A 29 -8.67 -23.43 0.52
CA ALA A 29 -8.60 -24.40 -0.57
C ALA A 29 -8.98 -25.83 -0.15
N ASN A 30 -8.79 -26.19 1.12
CA ASN A 30 -9.04 -27.55 1.63
C ASN A 30 -10.30 -27.66 2.50
N SER A 31 -10.96 -26.55 2.84
CA SER A 31 -12.14 -26.55 3.70
C SER A 31 -13.41 -26.83 2.90
N SER A 32 -14.19 -27.82 3.34
CA SER A 32 -15.55 -28.07 2.84
C SER A 32 -16.61 -27.19 3.52
N ASP A 33 -16.28 -26.61 4.67
CA ASP A 33 -17.11 -25.68 5.40
C ASP A 33 -16.96 -24.27 4.82
N TYR A 34 -18.00 -23.76 4.18
CA TYR A 34 -18.01 -22.43 3.58
C TYR A 34 -18.35 -21.33 4.59
N ASP A 35 -18.85 -21.66 5.79
CA ASP A 35 -19.25 -20.68 6.80
C ASP A 35 -18.04 -19.97 7.41
N ILE A 36 -16.84 -20.57 7.35
CA ILE A 36 -15.59 -19.95 7.81
C ILE A 36 -15.01 -18.95 6.80
N PHE A 37 -15.44 -18.97 5.54
CA PHE A 37 -14.81 -18.17 4.47
C PHE A 37 -14.88 -16.66 4.72
N PRO A 38 -16.00 -16.08 5.18
CA PRO A 38 -16.05 -14.65 5.51
C PRO A 38 -15.00 -14.22 6.53
N LEU A 39 -14.76 -15.04 7.57
CA LEU A 39 -13.75 -14.76 8.58
C LEU A 39 -12.33 -14.82 7.99
N LEU A 40 -12.04 -15.86 7.20
CA LEU A 40 -10.74 -16.02 6.54
C LEU A 40 -10.44 -14.86 5.57
N ILE A 41 -11.44 -14.40 4.83
CA ILE A 41 -11.31 -13.22 3.96
C ILE A 41 -11.00 -11.97 4.78
N LEU A 42 -11.68 -11.75 5.91
CA LEU A 42 -11.39 -10.61 6.79
C LEU A 42 -9.96 -10.64 7.33
N LEU A 43 -9.44 -11.83 7.68
CA LEU A 43 -8.06 -11.98 8.14
C LEU A 43 -7.04 -11.66 7.04
N VAL A 44 -7.28 -12.11 5.81
CA VAL A 44 -6.42 -11.76 4.65
C VAL A 44 -6.45 -10.25 4.39
N LEU A 45 -7.62 -9.61 4.47
CA LEU A 45 -7.74 -8.17 4.29
C LEU A 45 -6.99 -7.40 5.39
N ALA A 46 -7.15 -7.78 6.65
CA ALA A 46 -6.46 -7.15 7.77
C ALA A 46 -4.92 -7.28 7.63
N SER A 47 -4.45 -8.48 7.30
CA SER A 47 -3.03 -8.77 7.01
C SER A 47 -2.50 -7.92 5.84
N SER A 48 -3.27 -7.82 4.76
CA SER A 48 -2.89 -7.04 3.56
C SER A 48 -2.81 -5.54 3.85
N ILE A 49 -3.76 -5.00 4.64
CA ILE A 49 -3.74 -3.61 5.09
C ILE A 49 -2.51 -3.35 5.94
N TYR A 50 -2.21 -4.23 6.90
CA TYR A 50 -1.02 -4.12 7.75
C TYR A 50 0.26 -4.03 6.91
N VAL A 51 0.46 -4.95 5.96
CA VAL A 51 1.65 -4.96 5.08
C VAL A 51 1.72 -3.69 4.23
N THR A 52 0.59 -3.22 3.72
CA THR A 52 0.54 -1.99 2.91
C THR A 52 0.98 -0.78 3.71
N VAL A 53 0.59 -0.69 4.98
CA VAL A 53 1.02 0.37 5.90
C VAL A 53 2.52 0.27 6.18
N VAL A 54 3.03 -0.92 6.48
CA VAL A 54 4.46 -1.15 6.71
C VAL A 54 5.28 -0.76 5.47
N ALA A 55 4.85 -1.17 4.28
CA ALA A 55 5.48 -0.81 3.01
C ALA A 55 5.45 0.70 2.77
N SER A 56 4.33 1.36 3.06
CA SER A 56 4.18 2.82 2.96
C SER A 56 5.16 3.55 3.87
N ILE A 57 5.32 3.09 5.12
CA ILE A 57 6.29 3.65 6.07
C ILE A 57 7.72 3.47 5.54
N MET A 58 8.05 2.29 5.02
CA MET A 58 9.38 2.01 4.44
C MET A 58 9.67 2.95 3.27
N TRP A 59 8.76 3.05 2.30
CA TRP A 59 8.90 3.92 1.14
C TRP A 59 8.97 5.39 1.51
N TYR A 60 8.15 5.85 2.46
CA TYR A 60 8.23 7.21 2.98
C TYR A 60 9.64 7.51 3.52
N ARG A 61 10.18 6.62 4.36
CA ARG A 61 11.51 6.79 4.95
C ARG A 61 12.62 6.72 3.92
N ALA A 62 12.51 5.81 2.96
CA ALA A 62 13.48 5.68 1.87
C ALA A 62 13.54 6.96 1.04
N TRP A 63 12.39 7.46 0.58
CA TRP A 63 12.33 8.72 -0.18
C TRP A 63 12.76 9.93 0.65
N LEU A 64 12.53 9.93 1.96
CA LEU A 64 12.96 11.00 2.85
C LEU A 64 14.50 11.06 2.95
N ALA A 65 15.19 9.92 2.85
CA ALA A 65 16.65 9.83 2.98
C ALA A 65 17.44 10.50 1.86
N ILE A 66 16.84 10.65 0.70
CA ILE A 66 17.50 11.20 -0.50
C ILE A 66 16.99 12.60 -0.86
N GLN A 67 16.31 13.30 0.06
CA GLN A 67 15.82 14.65 -0.19
C GLN A 67 16.95 15.69 -0.10
N ASP A 68 17.58 15.98 -1.25
CA ASP A 68 18.64 17.00 -1.42
C ASP A 68 18.24 18.11 -2.42
N GLY A 69 16.94 18.28 -2.65
CA GLY A 69 16.40 19.22 -3.64
C GLY A 69 16.47 18.75 -5.09
N HIS A 70 17.16 17.63 -5.39
CA HIS A 70 17.27 17.06 -6.73
C HIS A 70 16.43 15.80 -6.93
N ALA A 71 15.85 15.26 -5.86
CA ALA A 71 14.93 14.11 -5.93
C ALA A 71 13.66 14.47 -6.72
N ARG A 72 13.23 13.58 -7.62
CA ARG A 72 12.09 13.81 -8.51
C ARG A 72 10.74 13.91 -7.79
N THR A 73 10.66 13.34 -6.59
CA THR A 73 9.43 13.26 -5.81
C THR A 73 9.70 13.46 -4.33
N THR A 74 8.67 13.90 -3.62
CA THR A 74 8.70 14.07 -2.17
C THR A 74 8.17 12.80 -1.49
N PRO A 75 8.55 12.52 -0.23
CA PRO A 75 8.13 11.30 0.48
C PRO A 75 6.60 11.14 0.57
N GLY A 76 5.90 12.25 0.76
CA GLY A 76 4.43 12.25 0.80
C GLY A 76 3.80 11.94 -0.56
N LYS A 77 4.35 12.47 -1.65
CA LYS A 77 3.87 12.16 -3.01
C LYS A 77 4.19 10.73 -3.39
N ALA A 78 5.39 10.25 -3.05
CA ALA A 78 5.82 8.88 -3.30
C ALA A 78 4.77 7.87 -2.78
N VAL A 79 4.38 7.98 -1.51
CA VAL A 79 3.39 7.09 -0.89
C VAL A 79 1.95 7.42 -1.30
N GLY A 80 1.58 8.71 -1.32
CA GLY A 80 0.20 9.12 -1.56
C GLY A 80 -0.31 8.74 -2.95
N PHE A 81 0.54 8.86 -3.97
CA PHE A 81 0.15 8.55 -5.34
C PHE A 81 0.07 7.05 -5.63
N SER A 82 0.67 6.20 -4.79
CA SER A 82 0.49 4.74 -4.84
C SER A 82 -0.95 4.30 -4.54
N PHE A 83 -1.75 5.16 -3.91
CA PHE A 83 -3.16 4.87 -3.62
C PHE A 83 -4.12 5.38 -4.71
N ILE A 84 -3.62 6.07 -5.74
CA ILE A 84 -4.45 6.51 -6.86
C ILE A 84 -4.57 5.35 -7.84
N PRO A 85 -5.75 4.73 -8.01
CA PRO A 85 -5.89 3.59 -8.90
C PRO A 85 -5.71 3.98 -10.36
N LEU A 86 -5.30 3.00 -11.16
CA LEU A 86 -4.80 3.13 -12.55
C LEU A 86 -3.51 3.96 -12.66
N PHE A 87 -3.46 5.14 -12.06
CA PHE A 87 -2.24 5.93 -11.95
C PHE A 87 -1.13 5.18 -11.22
N ASN A 88 -1.49 4.34 -10.23
CA ASN A 88 -0.54 3.49 -9.51
C ASN A 88 0.27 2.57 -10.44
N LEU A 89 -0.26 2.14 -11.60
CA LEU A 89 0.49 1.31 -12.55
C LEU A 89 1.68 2.06 -13.14
N TYR A 90 1.46 3.31 -13.55
CA TYR A 90 2.53 4.21 -13.96
C TYR A 90 3.40 4.61 -12.77
N TRP A 91 2.78 4.92 -11.64
CA TRP A 91 3.47 5.43 -10.45
C TRP A 91 4.41 4.41 -9.83
N ALA A 92 4.13 3.11 -9.96
CA ALA A 92 5.05 2.05 -9.54
C ALA A 92 6.45 2.23 -10.15
N PHE A 93 6.55 2.67 -11.41
CA PHE A 93 7.83 2.98 -12.06
C PHE A 93 8.51 4.19 -11.42
N GLN A 94 7.77 5.24 -11.08
CA GLN A 94 8.36 6.41 -10.43
C GLN A 94 8.76 6.12 -8.98
N LEU A 95 7.96 5.33 -8.26
CA LEU A 95 8.20 4.97 -6.87
C LEU A 95 9.40 4.04 -6.73
N VAL A 96 9.45 2.97 -7.53
CA VAL A 96 10.43 1.89 -7.37
C VAL A 96 11.66 2.17 -8.23
N LEU A 97 11.53 2.12 -9.56
CA LEU A 97 12.66 2.37 -10.46
C LEU A 97 13.21 3.80 -10.33
N GLY A 98 12.34 4.79 -10.18
CA GLY A 98 12.75 6.18 -9.95
C GLY A 98 13.56 6.35 -8.66
N PHE A 99 13.24 5.59 -7.60
CA PHE A 99 14.02 5.61 -6.37
C PHE A 99 15.45 5.12 -6.58
N ALA A 100 15.66 4.00 -7.27
CA ALA A 100 17.01 3.48 -7.51
C ALA A 100 17.88 4.49 -8.27
N LYS A 101 17.32 5.14 -9.31
CA LYS A 101 18.02 6.17 -10.09
C LYS A 101 18.38 7.38 -9.24
N ASP A 102 17.42 7.90 -8.48
CA ASP A 102 17.63 9.10 -7.66
C ASP A 102 18.56 8.81 -6.48
N PHE A 103 18.49 7.61 -5.90
CA PHE A 103 19.41 7.13 -4.86
C PHE A 103 20.84 7.04 -5.40
N ASN A 104 21.06 6.41 -6.54
CA ASN A 104 22.40 6.30 -7.15
C ASN A 104 22.97 7.68 -7.50
N ALA A 105 22.13 8.58 -8.04
CA ALA A 105 22.52 9.95 -8.31
C ALA A 105 22.86 10.72 -7.02
N PHE A 106 22.09 10.51 -5.94
CA PHE A 106 22.36 11.09 -4.63
C PHE A 106 23.72 10.65 -4.08
N ILE A 107 23.99 9.35 -4.02
CA ILE A 107 25.25 8.85 -3.45
C ILE A 107 26.46 9.29 -4.27
N LYS A 108 26.31 9.47 -5.60
CA LYS A 108 27.33 10.02 -6.48
C LYS A 108 27.59 11.51 -6.21
N ARG A 109 26.54 12.32 -6.04
CA ARG A 109 26.66 13.76 -5.71
C ARG A 109 27.31 13.98 -4.36
N HIS A 110 26.87 13.23 -3.35
CA HIS A 110 27.33 13.36 -1.96
C HIS A 110 28.55 12.48 -1.63
N LYS A 111 29.10 11.75 -2.60
CA LYS A 111 30.25 10.84 -2.46
C LYS A 111 30.10 9.88 -1.28
N VAL A 112 28.88 9.40 -1.04
CA VAL A 112 28.58 8.45 0.04
C VAL A 112 29.18 7.09 -0.32
N LYS A 113 30.03 6.54 0.53
CA LYS A 113 30.60 5.20 0.35
C LYS A 113 29.54 4.13 0.61
N THR A 114 28.76 3.80 -0.41
CA THR A 114 27.78 2.72 -0.37
C THR A 114 27.63 2.09 -1.75
N THR A 115 27.01 0.91 -1.79
CA THR A 115 26.78 0.16 -3.03
C THR A 115 25.62 0.79 -3.80
N GLU A 116 25.80 0.99 -5.09
CA GLU A 116 24.73 1.43 -5.98
C GLU A 116 23.62 0.38 -6.04
N LEU A 117 22.37 0.85 -6.05
CA LEU A 117 21.21 -0.01 -6.25
C LEU A 117 21.13 -0.40 -7.72
N SER A 118 21.09 -1.69 -8.03
CA SER A 118 20.97 -2.13 -9.42
C SER A 118 19.57 -1.80 -9.98
N GLU A 119 19.54 -0.90 -10.96
CA GLU A 119 18.32 -0.42 -11.61
C GLU A 119 17.55 -1.55 -12.31
N GLN A 120 18.26 -2.56 -12.83
CA GLN A 120 17.66 -3.71 -13.50
C GLN A 120 16.76 -4.51 -12.56
N TYR A 121 17.20 -4.74 -11.31
CA TYR A 121 16.36 -5.43 -10.33
C TYR A 121 15.11 -4.61 -10.02
N PHE A 122 15.23 -3.30 -9.81
CA PHE A 122 14.09 -2.44 -9.53
C PHE A 122 13.11 -2.35 -10.73
N LEU A 123 13.62 -2.42 -11.96
CA LEU A 123 12.80 -2.51 -13.16
C LEU A 123 12.01 -3.83 -13.20
N ILE A 124 12.69 -4.98 -13.01
CA ILE A 124 12.05 -6.31 -12.99
C ILE A 124 10.97 -6.35 -11.91
N MET A 125 11.25 -5.83 -10.71
CA MET A 125 10.28 -5.71 -9.62
C MET A 125 9.05 -4.92 -10.04
N THR A 126 9.25 -3.78 -10.68
CA THR A 126 8.14 -2.92 -11.10
C THR A 126 7.27 -3.63 -12.14
N ILE A 127 7.89 -4.29 -13.11
CA ILE A 127 7.18 -5.09 -14.12
C ILE A 127 6.40 -6.22 -13.45
N LEU A 128 7.00 -6.93 -12.48
CA LEU A 128 6.33 -7.99 -11.72
C LEU A 128 5.14 -7.46 -10.91
N VAL A 129 5.26 -6.30 -10.25
CA VAL A 129 4.14 -5.66 -9.52
C VAL A 129 2.99 -5.33 -10.46
N VAL A 130 3.28 -4.64 -11.56
CA VAL A 130 2.28 -4.22 -12.54
C VAL A 130 1.63 -5.44 -13.20
N SER A 131 2.44 -6.44 -13.58
CA SER A 131 1.95 -7.69 -14.16
C SER A 131 1.12 -8.46 -13.15
N GLY A 132 1.52 -8.51 -11.88
CA GLY A 132 0.75 -9.16 -10.81
C GLY A 132 -0.62 -8.52 -10.61
N ILE A 133 -0.73 -7.19 -10.68
CA ILE A 133 -2.02 -6.49 -10.62
C ILE A 133 -2.94 -6.93 -11.78
N LEU A 134 -2.39 -7.03 -13.00
CA LEU A 134 -3.15 -7.41 -14.19
C LEU A 134 -3.50 -8.92 -14.22
N LEU A 135 -2.54 -9.77 -13.90
CA LEU A 135 -2.65 -11.24 -13.99
C LEU A 135 -3.32 -11.88 -12.77
N SER A 136 -3.50 -11.14 -11.66
CA SER A 136 -4.25 -11.61 -10.47
C SER A 136 -5.69 -12.03 -10.79
N ARG A 137 -6.19 -11.73 -11.99
CA ARG A 137 -7.52 -12.09 -12.48
C ARG A 137 -7.60 -13.47 -13.12
N ILE A 138 -6.46 -14.13 -13.35
CA ILE A 138 -6.42 -15.48 -13.94
C ILE A 138 -6.26 -16.52 -12.81
N PRO A 139 -7.18 -17.50 -12.72
CA PRO A 139 -7.08 -18.59 -11.75
C PRO A 139 -5.71 -19.31 -11.84
N TYR A 140 -5.17 -19.75 -10.70
CA TYR A 140 -3.90 -20.48 -10.53
C TYR A 140 -2.60 -19.71 -10.85
N LEU A 141 -2.61 -18.75 -11.77
CA LEU A 141 -1.46 -17.85 -12.02
C LEU A 141 -1.21 -16.91 -10.84
N GLY A 142 -2.27 -16.45 -10.16
CA GLY A 142 -2.18 -15.54 -9.02
C GLY A 142 -1.27 -16.05 -7.87
N PRO A 143 -1.50 -17.25 -7.32
CA PRO A 143 -0.66 -17.80 -6.25
C PRO A 143 0.83 -17.93 -6.63
N LEU A 144 1.14 -18.39 -7.85
CA LEU A 144 2.52 -18.50 -8.32
C LEU A 144 3.21 -17.13 -8.38
N PHE A 145 2.52 -16.12 -8.92
CA PHE A 145 3.01 -14.74 -8.92
C PHE A 145 3.19 -14.19 -7.50
N SER A 146 2.30 -14.53 -6.56
CA SER A 146 2.36 -14.04 -5.17
C SER A 146 3.60 -14.51 -4.42
N LEU A 147 4.05 -15.75 -4.64
CA LEU A 147 5.27 -16.28 -4.03
C LEU A 147 6.52 -15.60 -4.60
N GLY A 148 6.59 -15.48 -5.93
CA GLY A 148 7.69 -14.75 -6.59
C GLY A 148 7.77 -13.31 -6.09
N MET A 149 6.63 -12.63 -6.01
CA MET A 149 6.51 -11.26 -5.48
C MET A 149 6.97 -11.15 -4.02
N LEU A 150 6.67 -12.12 -3.16
CA LEU A 150 7.10 -12.10 -1.77
C LEU A 150 8.63 -12.15 -1.64
N VAL A 151 9.26 -13.12 -2.31
CA VAL A 151 10.74 -13.27 -2.32
C VAL A 151 11.39 -12.00 -2.83
N MET A 152 10.86 -11.49 -3.94
CA MET A 152 11.35 -10.30 -4.61
C MET A 152 11.20 -9.04 -3.73
N MET A 153 10.07 -8.88 -3.03
CA MET A 153 9.86 -7.79 -2.07
C MET A 153 10.80 -7.85 -0.87
N ILE A 154 11.15 -9.05 -0.39
CA ILE A 154 12.12 -9.21 0.72
C ILE A 154 13.51 -8.73 0.27
N ILE A 155 13.97 -9.16 -0.91
CA ILE A 155 15.27 -8.76 -1.47
C ILE A 155 15.30 -7.24 -1.69
N LEU A 156 14.26 -6.69 -2.32
CA LEU A 156 14.14 -5.26 -2.59
C LEU A 156 14.19 -4.44 -1.29
N SER A 157 13.39 -4.85 -0.30
CA SER A 157 13.32 -4.18 0.99
C SER A 157 14.66 -4.24 1.71
N ASN A 158 15.36 -5.37 1.68
CA ASN A 158 16.69 -5.48 2.28
C ASN A 158 17.68 -4.50 1.62
N ASN A 159 17.70 -4.43 0.29
CA ASN A 159 18.59 -3.53 -0.45
C ASN A 159 18.29 -2.05 -0.17
N ILE A 160 17.01 -1.68 -0.09
CA ILE A 160 16.59 -0.32 0.28
C ILE A 160 17.01 0.00 1.72
N ILE A 161 16.80 -0.93 2.65
CA ILE A 161 17.16 -0.72 4.06
C ILE A 161 18.67 -0.53 4.21
N ASP A 162 19.48 -1.39 3.58
CA ASP A 162 20.95 -1.27 3.60
C ASP A 162 21.44 0.04 2.98
N GLY A 163 20.86 0.44 1.85
CA GLY A 163 21.20 1.69 1.18
C GLY A 163 20.83 2.93 2.00
N VAL A 164 19.68 2.95 2.66
CA VAL A 164 19.28 4.09 3.50
C VAL A 164 20.08 4.14 4.79
N ASP A 165 20.32 2.99 5.43
CA ASP A 165 21.11 2.94 6.66
C ASP A 165 22.56 3.35 6.44
N SER A 166 23.13 3.11 5.26
CA SER A 166 24.48 3.58 4.91
C SER A 166 24.54 5.12 4.82
N ILE A 167 23.51 5.75 4.24
CA ILE A 167 23.39 7.22 4.21
C ILE A 167 23.26 7.77 5.63
N VAL A 168 22.39 7.19 6.45
CA VAL A 168 22.21 7.62 7.85
C VAL A 168 23.53 7.52 8.61
N LYS A 169 24.26 6.42 8.47
CA LYS A 169 25.60 6.24 9.08
C LYS A 169 26.63 7.23 8.54
N ALA A 170 26.60 7.55 7.25
CA ALA A 170 27.50 8.51 6.65
C ALA A 170 27.27 9.93 7.20
N ASN A 171 26.01 10.36 7.29
CA ASN A 171 25.66 11.67 7.84
C ASN A 171 26.06 11.81 9.31
N LEU A 172 25.85 10.76 10.13
CA LEU A 172 26.28 10.73 11.52
C LEU A 172 27.81 10.89 11.70
N ARG A 173 28.61 10.48 10.71
CA ARG A 173 30.07 10.67 10.74
C ARG A 173 30.50 12.09 10.38
N ILE A 174 29.73 12.79 9.56
CA ILE A 174 30.04 14.15 9.12
C ILE A 174 29.70 15.17 10.21
N GLU A 175 28.60 14.97 10.93
CA GLU A 175 28.10 15.92 11.93
C GLU A 175 28.77 15.81 13.33
N GLY A 176 29.73 14.91 13.54
CA GLY A 176 30.49 14.87 14.79
C GLY A 176 29.63 14.84 16.07
N TYR A 177 28.59 13.99 16.10
CA TYR A 177 27.72 13.69 17.26
C TYR A 177 27.52 14.84 18.28
N GLU A 178 26.81 15.90 17.89
CA GLU A 178 26.00 16.68 18.84
C GLU A 178 24.52 16.32 18.61
N VAL A 179 23.92 15.64 19.58
CA VAL A 179 22.50 15.30 19.60
C VAL A 179 21.73 16.56 19.93
N ALA A 180 21.57 17.43 18.93
CA ALA A 180 20.70 18.59 19.03
C ALA A 180 19.24 18.13 19.17
N ASP A 181 18.57 18.83 20.09
CA ASP A 181 17.30 18.46 20.69
C ASP A 181 16.21 18.07 19.68
N LYS A 182 15.46 17.03 20.03
CA LYS A 182 14.51 16.36 19.15
C LYS A 182 13.39 17.33 18.76
N PRO A 183 13.13 17.60 17.46
CA PRO A 183 11.77 17.95 17.10
C PRO A 183 10.89 16.72 17.37
N LYS A 184 9.92 16.87 18.29
CA LYS A 184 8.79 15.95 18.47
C LYS A 184 8.04 15.83 17.14
N ILE A 185 8.50 14.98 16.23
CA ILE A 185 7.71 14.51 15.10
C ILE A 185 7.13 13.15 15.51
N ILE A 186 6.26 13.21 16.50
CA ILE A 186 5.37 12.11 16.88
C ILE A 186 4.18 12.21 15.93
N VAL A 187 4.23 11.38 14.87
CA VAL A 187 3.11 10.70 14.20
C VAL A 187 1.83 11.47 13.77
N PRO A 188 1.89 12.60 13.03
CA PRO A 188 0.69 13.09 12.34
C PRO A 188 0.21 12.13 11.22
N PHE A 189 1.09 11.24 10.75
CA PHE A 189 0.80 10.28 9.69
C PHE A 189 0.17 8.99 10.22
N ALA A 190 0.58 8.50 11.40
CA ALA A 190 0.00 7.27 11.96
C ALA A 190 -1.47 7.47 12.36
N ASP A 191 -1.82 8.62 12.94
CA ASP A 191 -3.23 8.94 13.26
C ASP A 191 -4.08 9.09 12.00
N LYS A 192 -3.52 9.62 10.92
CA LYS A 192 -4.20 9.69 9.61
C LYS A 192 -4.37 8.30 8.99
N VAL A 193 -3.37 7.44 9.11
CA VAL A 193 -3.43 6.05 8.64
C VAL A 193 -4.42 5.23 9.48
N LEU A 194 -4.45 5.39 10.80
CA LEU A 194 -5.44 4.76 11.69
C LEU A 194 -6.86 5.26 11.39
N GLY A 195 -7.04 6.54 11.09
CA GLY A 195 -8.31 7.07 10.59
C GLY A 195 -8.75 6.41 9.27
N ILE A 196 -7.81 6.22 8.33
CA ILE A 196 -8.08 5.52 7.07
C ILE A 196 -8.49 4.06 7.31
N ILE A 197 -7.85 3.37 8.26
CA ILE A 197 -8.17 1.98 8.65
C ILE A 197 -9.56 1.89 9.28
N ALA A 198 -9.89 2.75 10.24
CA ALA A 198 -11.19 2.76 10.92
C ALA A 198 -12.36 3.02 9.96
N ILE A 199 -12.17 3.93 9.00
CA ILE A 199 -13.20 4.23 8.00
C ILE A 199 -13.30 3.08 6.97
N SER A 200 -12.20 2.42 6.62
CA SER A 200 -12.22 1.23 5.74
C SER A 200 -13.00 0.06 6.34
N ILE A 201 -12.84 -0.19 7.65
CA ILE A 201 -13.61 -1.22 8.38
C ILE A 201 -15.10 -0.88 8.36
N THR A 202 -15.45 0.39 8.56
CA THR A 202 -16.84 0.87 8.58
C THR A 202 -17.50 0.79 7.19
N GLY A 203 -16.78 1.18 6.14
CA GLY A 203 -17.26 1.06 4.76
C GLY A 203 -17.44 -0.40 4.31
N PHE A 204 -16.60 -1.31 4.83
CA PHE A 204 -16.72 -2.74 4.53
C PHE A 204 -17.93 -3.39 5.21
N ALA A 205 -18.29 -2.96 6.42
CA ALA A 205 -19.52 -3.41 7.08
C ALA A 205 -20.78 -3.04 6.28
N ILE A 206 -20.80 -1.87 5.63
CA ILE A 206 -21.90 -1.43 4.76
C ILE A 206 -21.92 -2.22 3.45
N LEU A 207 -20.75 -2.48 2.85
CA LEU A 207 -20.64 -3.32 1.65
C LEU A 207 -21.03 -4.78 1.90
N ARG A 208 -20.76 -5.32 3.10
CA ARG A 208 -21.19 -6.66 3.52
C ARG A 208 -22.71 -6.80 3.43
N GLU A 209 -23.46 -5.82 3.91
CA GLU A 209 -24.94 -5.82 3.85
C GLU A 209 -25.46 -5.73 2.40
N ILE A 210 -24.70 -5.11 1.49
CA ILE A 210 -25.06 -5.00 0.07
C ILE A 210 -24.72 -6.27 -0.71
N VAL A 211 -23.57 -6.90 -0.44
CA VAL A 211 -23.04 -8.04 -1.21
C VAL A 211 -23.73 -9.37 -0.85
N ILE A 212 -24.24 -9.53 0.37
CA ILE A 212 -25.02 -10.72 0.79
C ILE A 212 -26.28 -10.92 -0.08
N SER A 213 -26.73 -9.91 -0.83
CA SER A 213 -27.93 -9.98 -1.67
C SER A 213 -27.74 -10.58 -3.08
N SER A 214 -26.53 -10.94 -3.54
CA SER A 214 -26.36 -11.39 -4.94
C SER A 214 -25.33 -12.51 -5.12
N SER A 215 -25.82 -13.74 -5.26
CA SER A 215 -25.04 -14.96 -5.52
C SER A 215 -24.28 -14.94 -6.85
N PHE A 216 -24.62 -14.04 -7.78
CA PHE A 216 -24.00 -13.94 -9.10
C PHE A 216 -22.68 -13.14 -9.13
N LEU A 217 -22.48 -12.19 -8.20
CA LEU A 217 -21.26 -11.36 -8.13
C LEU A 217 -20.06 -12.10 -7.51
N PHE A 218 -20.27 -13.27 -6.89
CA PHE A 218 -19.21 -13.99 -6.18
C PHE A 218 -18.12 -14.57 -7.11
N ARG A 219 -18.44 -14.84 -8.38
CA ARG A 219 -17.50 -15.44 -9.35
C ARG A 219 -16.76 -14.46 -10.26
N PHE A 220 -17.26 -13.23 -10.43
CA PHE A 220 -16.64 -12.22 -11.31
C PHE A 220 -16.45 -10.84 -10.65
N GLY A 221 -17.19 -10.55 -9.57
CA GLY A 221 -17.33 -9.21 -9.01
C GLY A 221 -16.30 -8.83 -7.96
N PHE A 222 -15.70 -9.79 -7.25
CA PHE A 222 -14.94 -9.48 -6.04
C PHE A 222 -13.74 -8.56 -6.31
N GLY A 223 -13.00 -8.83 -7.39
CA GLY A 223 -11.91 -7.96 -7.80
C GLY A 223 -12.36 -6.63 -8.43
N PHE A 224 -13.57 -6.54 -8.98
CA PHE A 224 -14.13 -5.29 -9.53
C PHE A 224 -14.67 -4.39 -8.41
N VAL A 225 -15.30 -4.96 -7.38
CA VAL A 225 -15.77 -4.26 -6.19
C VAL A 225 -14.59 -3.83 -5.31
N GLN A 226 -13.55 -4.65 -5.15
CA GLN A 226 -12.31 -4.22 -4.49
C GLN A 226 -11.63 -3.10 -5.28
N PHE A 227 -11.54 -3.23 -6.61
CA PHE A 227 -10.97 -2.17 -7.45
C PHE A 227 -11.79 -0.87 -7.36
N LEU A 228 -13.11 -0.92 -7.48
CA LEU A 228 -13.99 0.23 -7.33
C LEU A 228 -13.95 0.81 -5.91
N SER A 229 -13.78 -0.01 -4.88
CA SER A 229 -13.58 0.45 -3.50
C SER A 229 -12.24 1.17 -3.37
N PHE A 230 -11.15 0.60 -3.87
CA PHE A 230 -9.84 1.27 -3.93
C PHE A 230 -9.91 2.57 -4.76
N VAL A 231 -10.71 2.60 -5.84
CA VAL A 231 -10.96 3.79 -6.67
C VAL A 231 -11.76 4.85 -5.95
N TYR A 232 -12.85 4.46 -5.34
CA TYR A 232 -13.69 5.35 -4.57
C TYR A 232 -12.92 5.96 -3.39
N TRP A 233 -12.15 5.14 -2.67
CA TRP A 233 -11.31 5.59 -1.56
C TRP A 233 -10.12 6.43 -2.02
N GLY A 234 -9.44 6.07 -3.11
CA GLY A 234 -8.37 6.86 -3.70
C GLY A 234 -8.83 8.25 -4.14
N ILE A 235 -10.03 8.34 -4.72
CA ILE A 235 -10.66 9.62 -5.11
C ILE A 235 -11.02 10.45 -3.87
N ILE A 236 -11.62 9.85 -2.83
CA ILE A 236 -11.96 10.56 -1.58
C ILE A 236 -10.70 11.06 -0.87
N ILE A 237 -9.63 10.26 -0.82
CA ILE A 237 -8.35 10.65 -0.22
C ILE A 237 -7.68 11.78 -1.02
N TYR A 238 -7.68 11.67 -2.35
CA TYR A 238 -7.12 12.70 -3.23
C TYR A 238 -7.86 14.03 -3.09
N LEU A 239 -9.19 14.01 -3.16
CA LEU A 239 -10.04 15.20 -2.98
C LEU A 239 -9.93 15.77 -1.56
N GLY A 240 -9.85 14.92 -0.54
CA GLY A 240 -9.62 15.32 0.85
C GLY A 240 -8.27 16.00 1.07
N SER A 241 -7.23 15.60 0.33
CA SER A 241 -5.91 16.25 0.40
C SER A 241 -5.87 17.62 -0.28
N LEU A 242 -6.73 17.85 -1.29
CA LEU A 242 -6.81 19.10 -2.07
C LEU A 242 -7.67 20.18 -1.43
N CYS A 243 -8.58 19.84 -0.52
CA CYS A 243 -9.57 20.80 -0.01
C CYS A 243 -9.75 20.69 1.51
N LYS A 244 -9.00 21.49 2.26
CA LYS A 244 -8.99 21.49 3.74
C LYS A 244 -10.35 21.75 4.43
N HIS A 245 -11.37 22.32 3.76
CA HIS A 245 -12.63 22.69 4.43
C HIS A 245 -13.95 22.41 3.69
N LYS A 246 -13.97 22.01 2.41
CA LYS A 246 -15.23 21.87 1.64
C LYS A 246 -15.68 20.43 1.36
N VAL A 247 -14.77 19.46 1.36
CA VAL A 247 -15.09 18.06 0.98
C VAL A 247 -15.90 17.33 2.05
N LEU A 248 -15.68 17.62 3.34
CA LEU A 248 -16.50 17.05 4.43
C LEU A 248 -17.99 17.41 4.27
N ARG A 249 -18.30 18.59 3.74
CA ARG A 249 -19.68 19.05 3.49
C ARG A 249 -20.32 18.31 2.32
N ILE A 250 -19.56 18.03 1.25
CA ILE A 250 -20.04 17.30 0.08
C ILE A 250 -20.26 15.82 0.40
N VAL A 251 -19.34 15.20 1.17
CA VAL A 251 -19.48 13.81 1.63
C VAL A 251 -20.64 13.67 2.64
N ALA A 252 -20.85 14.65 3.52
CA ALA A 252 -22.02 14.67 4.41
C ALA A 252 -23.35 14.90 3.66
N MET A 253 -23.32 15.62 2.52
CA MET A 253 -24.50 15.85 1.68
C MET A 253 -24.85 14.67 0.77
N SER A 254 -23.91 13.78 0.44
CA SER A 254 -24.17 12.60 -0.39
C SER A 254 -24.50 11.33 0.41
N LEU A 255 -24.21 11.30 1.72
CA LEU A 255 -24.61 10.21 2.63
C LEU A 255 -26.12 9.89 2.65
N PRO A 256 -27.05 10.88 2.61
CA PRO A 256 -28.50 10.61 2.60
C PRO A 256 -29.05 10.11 1.26
N ALA A 257 -28.29 10.22 0.16
CA ALA A 257 -28.74 9.75 -1.16
C ALA A 257 -28.56 8.23 -1.33
N ILE A 258 -27.71 7.61 -0.53
CA ILE A 258 -27.37 6.19 -0.62
C ILE A 258 -28.58 5.28 -0.27
N PRO A 259 -29.36 5.53 0.80
CA PRO A 259 -30.58 4.77 1.06
C PRO A 259 -31.64 4.89 -0.04
N VAL A 260 -31.74 6.06 -0.68
CA VAL A 260 -32.70 6.33 -1.76
C VAL A 260 -32.32 5.56 -3.03
N LEU A 261 -31.04 5.54 -3.38
CA LEU A 261 -30.53 4.78 -4.52
C LEU A 261 -30.66 3.25 -4.31
N VAL A 262 -30.43 2.76 -3.08
CA VAL A 262 -30.66 1.35 -2.73
C VAL A 262 -32.16 0.99 -2.79
N SER A 263 -33.04 1.91 -2.40
CA SER A 263 -34.49 1.71 -2.46
C SER A 263 -35.04 1.72 -3.89
N LEU A 264 -34.55 2.65 -4.74
CA LEU A 264 -34.88 2.71 -6.16
C LEU A 264 -34.37 1.48 -6.93
N TRP A 265 -33.19 0.96 -6.57
CA TRP A 265 -32.64 -0.26 -7.14
C TRP A 265 -33.47 -1.50 -6.78
N ARG A 266 -33.93 -1.62 -5.52
CA ARG A 266 -34.86 -2.67 -5.08
C ARG A 266 -36.20 -2.62 -5.82
N LEU A 267 -36.70 -1.43 -6.13
CA LEU A 267 -37.95 -1.24 -6.89
C LEU A 267 -37.81 -1.63 -8.37
N PHE A 268 -36.64 -1.44 -8.97
CA PHE A 268 -36.41 -1.75 -10.39
C PHE A 268 -36.12 -3.23 -10.67
N PHE A 269 -35.53 -3.96 -9.72
CA PHE A 269 -35.02 -5.31 -9.97
C PHE A 269 -35.74 -6.44 -9.22
N MET A 270 -36.68 -6.17 -8.29
CA MET A 270 -37.51 -7.23 -7.67
C MET A 270 -38.81 -7.55 -8.43
N LYS A 271 -38.97 -7.07 -9.67
CA LYS A 271 -40.13 -7.38 -10.52
C LYS A 271 -39.85 -8.41 -11.63
N TYR A 272 -38.65 -8.99 -11.68
CA TYR A 272 -38.25 -10.04 -12.61
C TYR A 272 -37.41 -11.10 -11.90
#